data_AF-A0A934B479-F1
#
_entry.id   AF-A0A934B479-F1
#
_cell.length_a   1.000
_cell.length_b   1.000
_cell.length_c   1.000
_cell.angle_alpha   90.00
_cell.angle_beta   90.00
_cell.angle_gamma   90.00
#
_symmetry.space_group_name_H-M   'P 1'
#
loop_
_entity.id
_entity.type
_entity.pdbx_description
1 polymer ?
#
loop_
_entity_poly.entity_id
_entity_poly.type
_entity_poly.pdbx_seq_one_letter_code
_entity_poly.pdbx_strand_id
1 'polypeptide(L)'
;MRRRHNEEDIMGPTVSIPFNYLRMFLYAILSSLALSGIFHIEPAGAGTYLNSAHGNSSYGVKRSATGFPPDYTKGLCGHCHEQHFSIDGSEPEPMDGAPSNYELFYSNYVNQTDNICFQCHKDISSYQTGGSLTNRSYSFRAGGWTADSLNDLLEAFSFTSPGTSHNLDDIATLITAKSWNYTSDSNPCDACHNPHAAQGDPVGSPNSAKSSGARGWPVSRPSLHSKDNNAWGLWGDSSGEKMSDYAGVLLYQAPYRYNSTTTYEPDGSTTQNGSNLTDYVTFCADCHNTTNTIYSTTLGRNLRTIDWNAAKHGKGAAVLDSASDIFSPYQDAQLGNYVMACTDCHEPHGSSNVFFIRGEVNSSVPVTVITEAGTNNGPTGRCNSEWTYLCGKCHKGLESSDGHVHPSFIPPDTEGCSDASCHSGDDGCIYTSCGTCHYHESDTVFGTPYGEKLF
;
A
#
# COMPACT_ATOMS: atom_id res chain seq x y z
N MET A 1 -31.84 106.36 14.89
CA MET A 1 -30.71 106.25 15.85
C MET A 1 -30.03 104.90 15.65
N ARG A 2 -28.69 104.92 15.57
CA ARG A 2 -27.70 103.84 15.74
C ARG A 2 -27.70 102.63 14.78
N ARG A 3 -26.67 102.62 13.91
CA ARG A 3 -26.01 101.44 13.32
C ARG A 3 -25.26 100.64 14.40
N ARG A 4 -25.13 99.32 14.20
CA ARG A 4 -23.93 98.53 14.52
C ARG A 4 -23.68 97.47 13.45
N HIS A 5 -22.40 97.34 13.11
CA HIS A 5 -21.63 96.23 12.50
C HIS A 5 -21.97 94.85 13.09
N ASN A 6 -21.58 93.69 12.55
CA ASN A 6 -20.92 93.15 11.34
C ASN A 6 -21.09 91.62 11.50
N GLU A 7 -21.09 90.84 10.42
CA GLU A 7 -20.28 89.61 10.31
C GLU A 7 -20.42 89.06 8.88
N GLU A 8 -19.26 88.83 8.27
CA GLU A 8 -19.08 88.31 6.91
C GLU A 8 -19.12 86.78 6.96
N ASP A 9 -19.94 86.17 6.09
CA ASP A 9 -19.89 84.73 5.83
C ASP A 9 -19.26 84.49 4.46
N ILE A 10 -18.08 83.87 4.50
CA ILE A 10 -17.29 83.44 3.34
C ILE A 10 -17.89 82.12 2.86
N MET A 11 -18.74 82.17 1.82
CA MET A 11 -19.10 80.96 1.06
C MET A 11 -18.22 80.86 -0.19
N GLY A 12 -17.27 79.93 -0.15
CA GLY A 12 -16.49 79.53 -1.32
C GLY A 12 -17.37 78.85 -2.38
N PRO A 13 -16.98 78.89 -3.67
CA PRO A 13 -17.77 78.36 -4.76
C PRO A 13 -17.90 76.84 -4.66
N THR A 14 -19.14 76.36 -4.59
CA THR A 14 -19.49 74.95 -4.74
C THR A 14 -19.20 74.52 -6.17
N VAL A 15 -18.13 73.74 -6.35
CA VAL A 15 -17.83 73.07 -7.63
C VAL A 15 -18.85 71.94 -7.82
N SER A 16 -19.88 72.19 -8.63
CA SER A 16 -20.83 71.17 -9.05
C SER A 16 -20.17 70.26 -10.09
N ILE A 17 -19.78 69.05 -9.68
CA ILE A 17 -19.38 68.01 -10.62
C ILE A 17 -20.64 67.56 -11.37
N PRO A 18 -20.71 67.67 -12.70
CA PRO A 18 -21.89 67.28 -13.45
C PRO A 18 -22.20 65.80 -13.22
N PHE A 19 -23.46 65.50 -12.93
CA PHE A 19 -23.97 64.16 -12.58
C PHE A 19 -23.55 63.04 -13.56
N ASN A 20 -23.21 63.41 -14.80
CA ASN A 20 -22.73 62.49 -15.85
C ASN A 20 -21.30 61.98 -15.60
N TYR A 21 -20.42 62.76 -14.97
CA TYR A 21 -19.06 62.32 -14.64
C TYR A 21 -19.07 61.30 -13.51
N LEU A 22 -19.95 61.48 -12.52
CA LEU A 22 -20.12 60.52 -11.43
C LEU A 22 -20.64 59.16 -11.94
N ARG A 23 -21.56 59.17 -12.90
CA ARG A 23 -22.06 57.94 -13.56
C ARG A 23 -20.96 57.23 -14.35
N MET A 24 -20.16 57.95 -15.15
CA MET A 24 -19.04 57.33 -15.88
C MET A 24 -18.00 56.73 -14.93
N PHE A 25 -17.69 57.42 -13.82
CA PHE A 25 -16.74 56.93 -12.83
C PHE A 25 -17.26 55.66 -12.13
N LEU A 26 -18.55 55.62 -11.79
CA LEU A 26 -19.21 54.42 -11.26
C LEU A 26 -19.22 53.26 -12.25
N TYR A 27 -19.50 53.50 -13.54
CA TYR A 27 -19.44 52.45 -14.56
C TYR A 27 -18.02 51.93 -14.78
N ALA A 28 -17.00 52.79 -14.71
CA ALA A 28 -15.61 52.40 -14.80
C ALA A 28 -15.16 51.55 -13.61
N ILE A 29 -15.57 51.91 -12.39
CA ILE A 29 -15.31 51.13 -11.16
C ILE A 29 -16.05 49.78 -11.20
N LEU A 30 -17.32 49.77 -11.59
CA LEU A 30 -18.10 48.53 -11.70
C LEU A 30 -17.54 47.61 -12.79
N SER A 31 -17.08 48.15 -13.92
CA SER A 31 -16.46 47.36 -15.00
C SER A 31 -15.09 46.82 -14.60
N SER A 32 -14.28 47.59 -13.86
CA SER A 32 -12.99 47.12 -13.36
C SER A 32 -13.12 46.08 -12.25
N LEU A 33 -14.12 46.21 -11.37
CA LEU A 33 -14.49 45.18 -10.38
C LEU A 33 -15.07 43.91 -11.03
N ALA A 34 -15.88 44.07 -12.08
CA ALA A 34 -16.38 42.93 -12.87
C ALA A 34 -15.24 42.22 -13.62
N LEU A 35 -14.28 42.96 -14.20
CA LEU A 35 -13.09 42.37 -14.80
C LEU A 35 -12.22 41.67 -13.74
N SER A 36 -11.97 42.28 -12.57
CA SER A 36 -11.16 41.62 -11.53
C SER A 36 -11.86 40.40 -10.91
N GLY A 37 -13.20 40.37 -10.89
CA GLY A 37 -13.97 39.17 -10.54
C GLY A 37 -13.93 38.06 -11.60
N ILE A 38 -13.77 38.41 -12.88
CA ILE A 38 -13.60 37.46 -13.99
C ILE A 38 -12.15 36.93 -14.07
N PHE A 39 -11.17 37.69 -13.59
CA PHE A 39 -9.75 37.33 -13.57
C PHE A 39 -9.21 36.89 -12.20
N HIS A 40 -10.08 36.45 -11.28
CA HIS A 40 -9.62 35.59 -10.19
C HIS A 40 -9.26 34.21 -10.76
N ILE A 41 -8.13 34.17 -11.47
CA ILE A 41 -7.37 32.96 -11.71
C ILE A 41 -6.73 32.65 -10.36
N GLU A 42 -7.48 31.96 -9.50
CA GLU A 42 -6.87 31.14 -8.46
C GLU A 42 -5.76 30.35 -9.18
N PRO A 43 -4.49 30.39 -8.71
CA PRO A 43 -3.49 29.49 -9.24
C PRO A 43 -4.10 28.10 -9.21
N ALA A 44 -4.14 27.41 -10.35
CA ALA A 44 -4.51 26.00 -10.37
C ALA A 44 -3.45 25.25 -9.55
N GLY A 45 -3.67 25.19 -8.24
CA GLY A 45 -2.79 24.53 -7.32
C GLY A 45 -2.93 23.06 -7.57
N ALA A 46 -1.85 22.40 -7.97
CA ALA A 46 -1.83 20.95 -8.12
C ALA A 46 -2.04 20.20 -6.78
N GLY A 47 -2.30 20.92 -5.68
CA GLY A 47 -2.74 20.35 -4.41
C GLY A 47 -1.72 19.35 -3.85
N THR A 48 -2.22 18.17 -3.47
CA THR A 48 -1.40 17.07 -2.93
C THR A 48 -0.39 16.52 -3.94
N TYR A 49 -0.61 16.72 -5.25
CA TYR A 49 0.26 16.22 -6.31
C TYR A 49 1.70 16.69 -6.21
N LEU A 50 1.95 17.94 -5.80
CA LEU A 50 3.31 18.48 -5.69
C LEU A 50 4.14 17.78 -4.60
N ASN A 51 3.47 17.14 -3.64
CA ASN A 51 4.09 16.38 -2.56
C ASN A 51 4.11 14.87 -2.82
N SER A 52 3.55 14.41 -3.95
CA SER A 52 3.55 13.01 -4.34
C SER A 52 4.87 12.58 -4.97
N ALA A 53 5.06 11.27 -5.11
CA ALA A 53 6.12 10.68 -5.91
C ALA A 53 6.06 11.07 -7.38
N HIS A 54 4.90 11.54 -7.86
CA HIS A 54 4.66 11.81 -9.26
C HIS A 54 4.81 13.29 -9.64
N GLY A 55 4.37 14.21 -8.78
CA GLY A 55 4.24 15.64 -9.10
C GLY A 55 5.39 16.55 -8.65
N ASN A 56 6.55 15.99 -8.31
CA ASN A 56 7.69 16.78 -7.83
C ASN A 56 8.72 17.09 -8.92
N SER A 57 9.22 18.33 -8.99
CA SER A 57 10.23 18.73 -9.99
C SER A 57 11.60 18.09 -9.81
N SER A 58 11.91 17.59 -8.61
CA SER A 58 13.19 16.94 -8.30
C SER A 58 13.16 15.43 -8.60
N TYR A 59 12.10 14.71 -8.18
CA TYR A 59 12.01 13.25 -8.22
C TYR A 59 10.72 12.66 -8.85
N GLY A 60 9.88 13.48 -9.48
CA GLY A 60 8.61 13.08 -10.12
C GLY A 60 8.70 12.37 -11.47
N VAL A 61 7.53 12.22 -12.12
CA VAL A 61 7.41 11.61 -13.46
C VAL A 61 8.00 12.54 -14.51
N LYS A 62 8.72 11.95 -15.48
CA LYS A 62 9.23 12.61 -16.67
C LYS A 62 9.10 11.63 -17.83
N ARG A 63 8.01 11.74 -18.59
CA ARG A 63 7.77 10.96 -19.80
C ARG A 63 8.84 11.31 -20.86
N SER A 64 9.45 10.29 -21.46
CA SER A 64 10.44 10.39 -22.54
C SER A 64 10.03 9.56 -23.75
N ALA A 65 8.77 9.69 -24.16
CA ALA A 65 8.24 9.04 -25.35
C ALA A 65 8.59 9.83 -26.62
N THR A 66 8.63 9.17 -27.79
CA THR A 66 8.80 9.85 -29.07
C THR A 66 7.66 10.84 -29.30
N GLY A 67 7.99 12.07 -29.73
CA GLY A 67 6.99 13.12 -29.98
C GLY A 67 6.51 13.86 -28.72
N PHE A 68 6.92 13.45 -27.52
CA PHE A 68 6.59 14.17 -26.30
C PHE A 68 7.54 15.36 -26.07
N PRO A 69 7.06 16.55 -25.68
CA PRO A 69 7.89 17.73 -25.52
C PRO A 69 9.03 17.54 -24.52
N PRO A 70 10.31 17.72 -24.93
CA PRO A 70 11.44 17.55 -24.02
C PRO A 70 11.51 18.63 -22.93
N ASP A 71 10.87 19.78 -23.14
CA ASP A 71 10.84 20.94 -22.25
C ASP A 71 9.79 20.83 -21.12
N TYR A 72 8.85 19.88 -21.19
CA TYR A 72 7.89 19.63 -20.10
C TYR A 72 8.62 19.25 -18.82
N THR A 73 8.56 20.11 -17.81
CA THR A 73 9.33 19.92 -16.57
C THR A 73 8.91 18.64 -15.85
N LYS A 74 9.85 17.96 -15.18
CA LYS A 74 9.55 16.78 -14.35
C LYS A 74 8.43 17.13 -13.35
N GLY A 75 7.52 16.19 -13.12
CA GLY A 75 6.39 16.36 -12.20
C GLY A 75 5.23 17.17 -12.75
N LEU A 76 5.23 17.57 -14.03
CA LEU A 76 4.06 18.15 -14.68
C LEU A 76 2.94 17.10 -14.87
N CYS A 77 1.67 17.49 -14.71
CA CYS A 77 0.52 16.61 -14.97
C CYS A 77 0.52 16.01 -16.38
N GLY A 78 1.08 16.74 -17.35
CA GLY A 78 1.21 16.31 -18.75
C GLY A 78 2.03 15.02 -18.96
N HIS A 79 2.77 14.55 -17.94
CA HIS A 79 3.46 13.26 -18.02
C HIS A 79 2.53 12.06 -17.85
N CYS A 80 1.37 12.25 -17.23
CA CYS A 80 0.36 11.20 -17.02
C CYS A 80 -0.91 11.46 -17.84
N HIS A 81 -1.20 12.74 -18.11
CA HIS A 81 -2.37 13.18 -18.85
C HIS A 81 -1.97 13.76 -20.20
N GLU A 82 -2.66 13.37 -21.27
CA GLU A 82 -2.56 13.99 -22.57
C GLU A 82 -3.54 15.16 -22.68
N GLN A 83 -3.05 16.36 -22.38
CA GLN A 83 -3.83 17.61 -22.40
C GLN A 83 -4.12 18.10 -23.82
N HIS A 84 -3.48 17.50 -24.84
CA HIS A 84 -3.60 17.89 -26.23
C HIS A 84 -3.79 16.66 -27.11
N PHE A 85 -4.89 16.59 -27.89
CA PHE A 85 -5.11 15.54 -28.88
C PHE A 85 -3.93 15.38 -29.88
N SER A 86 -3.11 16.42 -30.04
CA SER A 86 -1.87 16.37 -30.81
C SER A 86 -0.88 17.42 -30.32
N ILE A 87 0.42 17.11 -30.38
CA ILE A 87 1.54 18.02 -30.16
C ILE A 87 2.26 18.19 -31.50
N ASP A 88 2.38 19.43 -31.97
CA ASP A 88 2.94 19.76 -33.29
C ASP A 88 2.30 19.01 -34.48
N GLY A 89 1.00 18.67 -34.36
CA GLY A 89 0.24 17.98 -35.39
C GLY A 89 0.36 16.45 -35.37
N SER A 90 1.02 15.88 -34.37
CA SER A 90 1.12 14.44 -34.13
C SER A 90 0.76 14.07 -32.70
N GLU A 91 0.09 12.95 -32.50
CA GLU A 91 -0.11 12.36 -31.17
C GLU A 91 1.22 11.79 -30.67
N PRO A 92 1.69 12.15 -29.46
CA PRO A 92 2.88 11.55 -28.88
C PRO A 92 2.68 10.06 -28.63
N GLU A 93 3.77 9.28 -28.60
CA GLU A 93 3.67 7.89 -28.18
C GLU A 93 3.25 7.77 -26.70
N PRO A 94 2.47 6.73 -26.33
CA PRO A 94 1.83 5.73 -27.19
C PRO A 94 0.64 6.31 -27.97
N MET A 95 0.59 6.03 -29.28
CA MET A 95 -0.52 6.49 -30.16
C MET A 95 -1.68 5.50 -30.10
N ASP A 96 -2.87 5.96 -29.72
CA ASP A 96 -4.12 5.18 -29.73
C ASP A 96 -5.18 5.76 -30.69
N GLY A 97 -4.99 7.00 -31.16
CA GLY A 97 -5.87 7.68 -32.11
C GLY A 97 -7.21 8.14 -31.54
N ALA A 98 -7.41 8.10 -30.21
CA ALA A 98 -8.64 8.49 -29.54
C ALA A 98 -8.38 8.99 -28.12
N PRO A 99 -9.15 9.96 -27.59
CA PRO A 99 -8.96 10.37 -26.20
C PRO A 99 -9.20 9.20 -25.24
N SER A 100 -8.16 8.83 -24.50
CA SER A 100 -8.25 7.87 -23.40
C SER A 100 -9.06 8.44 -22.22
N ASN A 101 -9.69 7.57 -21.44
CA ASN A 101 -10.46 7.97 -20.25
C ASN A 101 -9.61 8.83 -19.31
N TYR A 102 -10.22 9.86 -18.72
CA TYR A 102 -9.56 10.85 -17.84
C TYR A 102 -8.40 11.59 -18.49
N GLU A 103 -8.39 11.67 -19.82
CA GLU A 103 -7.31 12.29 -20.61
C GLU A 103 -5.95 11.67 -20.29
N LEU A 104 -5.89 10.39 -19.93
CA LEU A 104 -4.61 9.71 -19.70
C LEU A 104 -3.85 9.56 -21.02
N PHE A 105 -2.52 9.49 -20.98
CA PHE A 105 -1.74 9.23 -22.21
C PHE A 105 -1.87 7.78 -22.72
N TYR A 106 -2.46 6.90 -21.92
CA TYR A 106 -2.67 5.50 -22.23
C TYR A 106 -3.97 5.01 -21.59
N SER A 107 -4.45 3.86 -22.04
CA SER A 107 -5.63 3.22 -21.47
C SER A 107 -5.50 3.02 -19.95
N ASN A 108 -6.56 3.40 -19.22
CA ASN A 108 -6.51 3.37 -17.75
C ASN A 108 -6.27 1.96 -17.21
N TYR A 109 -7.04 0.98 -17.69
CA TYR A 109 -6.87 -0.43 -17.35
C TYR A 109 -7.35 -1.31 -18.50
N VAL A 110 -6.56 -2.30 -18.91
CA VAL A 110 -6.90 -3.27 -19.96
C VAL A 110 -6.99 -4.68 -19.39
N ASN A 111 -5.96 -5.12 -18.65
CA ASN A 111 -5.91 -6.43 -17.99
C ASN A 111 -4.79 -6.47 -16.92
N GLN A 112 -4.62 -7.63 -16.29
CA GLN A 112 -3.60 -7.95 -15.27
C GLN A 112 -2.19 -7.41 -15.55
N THR A 113 -1.79 -7.33 -16.81
CA THR A 113 -0.44 -6.96 -17.24
C THR A 113 -0.38 -5.69 -18.09
N ASP A 114 -1.50 -5.00 -18.26
CA ASP A 114 -1.59 -3.83 -19.13
C ASP A 114 -2.50 -2.73 -18.59
N ASN A 115 -1.89 -1.62 -18.18
CA ASN A 115 -2.53 -0.41 -17.67
C ASN A 115 -1.57 0.78 -17.70
N ILE A 116 -2.10 1.99 -17.49
CA ILE A 116 -1.32 3.24 -17.46
C ILE A 116 -0.15 3.22 -16.47
N CYS A 117 -0.31 2.62 -15.28
CA CYS A 117 0.74 2.57 -14.27
C CYS A 117 1.96 1.80 -14.79
N PHE A 118 1.74 0.66 -15.46
CA PHE A 118 2.82 -0.15 -16.02
C PHE A 118 3.59 0.56 -17.14
N GLN A 119 2.98 1.53 -17.82
CA GLN A 119 3.68 2.31 -18.83
C GLN A 119 4.84 3.13 -18.26
N CYS A 120 4.81 3.44 -16.95
CA CYS A 120 5.91 4.08 -16.22
C CYS A 120 6.65 3.13 -15.25
N HIS A 121 5.98 2.07 -14.78
CA HIS A 121 6.48 1.15 -13.74
C HIS A 121 6.89 -0.25 -14.26
N LYS A 122 7.25 -0.36 -15.55
CA LYS A 122 7.84 -1.58 -16.14
C LYS A 122 9.35 -1.45 -16.31
N ASP A 123 9.95 -2.42 -17.01
CA ASP A 123 11.37 -2.51 -17.32
C ASP A 123 11.92 -1.33 -18.16
N ILE A 124 13.04 -1.55 -18.86
CA ILE A 124 13.67 -0.52 -19.71
C ILE A 124 12.78 0.01 -20.84
N SER A 125 11.68 -0.69 -21.16
CA SER A 125 10.67 -0.24 -22.13
C SER A 125 9.67 0.78 -21.56
N SER A 126 9.81 1.15 -20.28
CA SER A 126 9.03 2.21 -19.64
C SER A 126 9.17 3.55 -20.35
N TYR A 127 8.11 4.34 -20.37
CA TYR A 127 8.13 5.72 -20.87
C TYR A 127 8.75 6.71 -19.88
N GLN A 128 9.21 6.26 -18.70
CA GLN A 128 9.89 7.10 -17.72
C GLN A 128 11.34 7.40 -18.11
N THR A 129 11.76 8.67 -18.01
CA THR A 129 13.15 9.08 -18.28
C THR A 129 14.11 8.42 -17.30
N GLY A 130 15.16 7.81 -17.82
CA GLY A 130 16.10 7.01 -17.02
C GLY A 130 15.75 5.52 -16.97
N GLY A 131 14.65 5.11 -17.62
CA GLY A 131 14.21 3.73 -17.72
C GLY A 131 13.37 3.29 -16.51
N SER A 132 13.39 1.98 -16.24
CA SER A 132 12.60 1.31 -15.20
C SER A 132 12.75 1.98 -13.82
N LEU A 133 11.61 2.27 -13.19
CA LEU A 133 11.56 2.53 -11.75
C LEU A 133 11.69 1.18 -11.04
N THR A 134 12.81 0.96 -10.35
CA THR A 134 12.97 -0.31 -9.64
C THR A 134 11.93 -0.37 -8.52
N ASN A 135 11.02 -1.34 -8.54
CA ASN A 135 10.05 -1.57 -7.47
C ASN A 135 10.29 -2.91 -6.79
N ARG A 136 11.18 -2.88 -5.79
CA ARG A 136 11.57 -4.05 -4.99
C ARG A 136 10.49 -4.46 -3.98
N SER A 137 10.56 -5.70 -3.51
CA SER A 137 9.63 -6.25 -2.52
C SER A 137 9.73 -5.55 -1.16
N TYR A 138 8.77 -5.81 -0.27
CA TYR A 138 8.82 -5.32 1.11
C TYR A 138 10.03 -5.90 1.86
N SER A 139 10.39 -7.17 1.61
CA SER A 139 11.62 -7.77 2.15
C SER A 139 12.87 -6.96 1.81
N PHE A 140 12.99 -6.41 0.60
CA PHE A 140 14.09 -5.51 0.25
C PHE A 140 13.92 -4.13 0.90
N ARG A 141 12.75 -3.51 0.70
CA ARG A 141 12.51 -2.12 1.07
C ARG A 141 12.57 -1.91 2.57
N ALA A 142 11.76 -2.66 3.29
CA ALA A 142 11.62 -2.55 4.73
C ALA A 142 12.58 -3.50 5.46
N GLY A 143 12.61 -4.76 5.03
CA GLY A 143 13.46 -5.80 5.61
C GLY A 143 14.95 -5.61 5.32
N GLY A 144 15.33 -4.84 4.28
CA GLY A 144 16.74 -4.63 3.93
C GLY A 144 17.43 -5.84 3.29
N TRP A 145 16.67 -6.84 2.86
CA TRP A 145 17.20 -7.99 2.15
C TRP A 145 17.78 -7.59 0.80
N THR A 146 19.00 -8.03 0.48
CA THR A 146 19.73 -7.55 -0.72
C THR A 146 19.69 -8.51 -1.91
N ALA A 147 19.20 -9.74 -1.73
CA ALA A 147 19.13 -10.75 -2.78
C ALA A 147 17.75 -10.85 -3.43
N ASP A 148 16.89 -9.83 -3.24
CA ASP A 148 15.61 -9.73 -3.92
C ASP A 148 15.80 -9.74 -5.45
N SER A 149 15.06 -10.60 -6.13
CA SER A 149 15.10 -10.73 -7.59
C SER A 149 14.08 -9.83 -8.28
N LEU A 150 13.04 -9.40 -7.58
CA LEU A 150 11.98 -8.55 -8.12
C LEU A 150 12.56 -7.19 -8.49
N ASN A 151 12.29 -6.68 -9.69
CA ASN A 151 12.82 -5.40 -10.15
C ASN A 151 11.76 -4.36 -10.46
N ASP A 152 10.55 -4.72 -10.91
CA ASP A 152 9.53 -3.72 -11.25
C ASP A 152 8.09 -4.16 -10.92
N LEU A 153 7.16 -3.24 -11.10
CA LEU A 153 5.76 -3.45 -10.71
C LEU A 153 5.07 -4.43 -11.66
N LEU A 154 5.37 -4.38 -12.97
CA LEU A 154 4.79 -5.32 -13.91
C LEU A 154 5.22 -6.75 -13.57
N GLU A 155 6.50 -6.96 -13.24
CA GLU A 155 7.01 -8.23 -12.73
C GLU A 155 6.23 -8.67 -11.47
N ALA A 156 6.03 -7.76 -10.52
CA ALA A 156 5.31 -8.04 -9.26
C ALA A 156 3.87 -8.49 -9.47
N PHE A 157 3.24 -8.08 -10.57
CA PHE A 157 1.88 -8.46 -10.95
C PHE A 157 1.82 -9.54 -12.03
N SER A 158 2.96 -10.04 -12.51
CA SER A 158 3.04 -11.10 -13.52
C SER A 158 3.18 -12.51 -12.91
N PHE A 159 3.31 -12.62 -11.58
CA PHE A 159 3.33 -13.92 -10.89
C PHE A 159 1.97 -14.61 -10.99
N THR A 160 1.92 -15.71 -11.76
CA THR A 160 0.71 -16.51 -11.99
C THR A 160 0.82 -17.95 -11.50
N SER A 161 2.04 -18.48 -11.32
CA SER A 161 2.28 -19.80 -10.70
C SER A 161 3.76 -20.01 -10.37
N PRO A 162 4.12 -20.63 -9.22
CA PRO A 162 3.28 -20.86 -8.05
C PRO A 162 3.09 -19.59 -7.21
N GLY A 163 3.71 -18.48 -7.62
CA GLY A 163 3.49 -17.16 -7.04
C GLY A 163 2.13 -16.60 -7.38
N THR A 164 1.71 -15.62 -6.58
CA THR A 164 0.51 -14.84 -6.87
C THR A 164 0.84 -13.37 -6.63
N SER A 165 0.16 -12.52 -7.38
CA SER A 165 -0.04 -11.14 -7.00
C SER A 165 -1.48 -10.96 -6.52
N HIS A 166 -1.80 -9.76 -5.99
CA HIS A 166 -3.20 -9.38 -5.95
C HIS A 166 -3.67 -9.28 -7.40
N ASN A 167 -4.60 -10.13 -7.82
CA ASN A 167 -5.08 -10.12 -9.20
C ASN A 167 -5.92 -8.84 -9.42
N LEU A 168 -5.54 -8.05 -10.40
CA LEU A 168 -6.10 -6.75 -10.69
C LEU A 168 -7.54 -6.84 -11.20
N ASP A 169 -7.91 -7.90 -11.94
CA ASP A 169 -9.30 -8.15 -12.35
C ASP A 169 -10.19 -8.49 -11.15
N ASP A 170 -9.68 -9.32 -10.24
CA ASP A 170 -10.38 -9.66 -8.99
C ASP A 170 -10.53 -8.40 -8.09
N ILE A 171 -9.49 -7.56 -8.00
CA ILE A 171 -9.55 -6.26 -7.29
C ILE A 171 -10.59 -5.34 -7.92
N ALA A 172 -10.54 -5.15 -9.24
CA ALA A 172 -11.49 -4.28 -9.97
C ALA A 172 -12.94 -4.72 -9.72
N THR A 173 -13.17 -6.03 -9.73
CA THR A 173 -14.47 -6.64 -9.42
C THR A 173 -14.90 -6.32 -7.98
N LEU A 174 -14.00 -6.52 -7.01
CA LEU A 174 -14.27 -6.28 -5.60
C LEU A 174 -14.60 -4.81 -5.31
N ILE A 175 -13.75 -3.87 -5.74
CA ILE A 175 -13.93 -2.44 -5.44
C ILE A 175 -15.19 -1.87 -6.10
N THR A 176 -15.54 -2.36 -7.29
CA THR A 176 -16.79 -2.01 -7.97
C THR A 176 -17.99 -2.52 -7.18
N ALA A 177 -17.97 -3.79 -6.75
CA ALA A 177 -19.04 -4.39 -5.96
C ALA A 177 -19.22 -3.71 -4.59
N LYS A 178 -18.13 -3.24 -3.98
CA LYS A 178 -18.15 -2.54 -2.70
C LYS A 178 -18.70 -1.12 -2.75
N SER A 179 -18.82 -0.53 -3.93
CA SER A 179 -19.31 0.85 -4.11
C SER A 179 -18.53 1.89 -3.28
N TRP A 180 -17.22 1.67 -3.07
CA TRP A 180 -16.32 2.63 -2.40
C TRP A 180 -15.94 3.80 -3.32
N ASN A 181 -16.92 4.40 -3.99
CA ASN A 181 -16.75 5.48 -4.97
C ASN A 181 -15.87 5.15 -6.20
N TYR A 182 -15.51 3.89 -6.40
CA TYR A 182 -14.91 3.42 -7.65
C TYR A 182 -15.98 3.31 -8.74
N THR A 183 -15.54 3.46 -9.99
CA THR A 183 -16.36 3.26 -11.18
C THR A 183 -15.81 2.11 -11.99
N SER A 184 -16.54 1.64 -12.99
CA SER A 184 -16.03 0.63 -13.93
C SER A 184 -14.77 1.08 -14.70
N ASP A 185 -14.54 2.39 -14.76
CA ASP A 185 -13.39 2.98 -15.43
C ASP A 185 -12.20 3.19 -14.48
N SER A 186 -12.33 2.89 -13.17
CA SER A 186 -11.25 3.06 -12.19
C SER A 186 -10.15 2.03 -12.38
N ASN A 187 -8.88 2.43 -12.18
CA ASN A 187 -7.77 1.50 -12.23
C ASN A 187 -7.70 0.70 -10.92
N PRO A 188 -7.55 -0.63 -10.94
CA PRO A 188 -7.43 -1.44 -9.72
C PRO A 188 -6.20 -1.12 -8.87
N CYS A 189 -5.13 -0.54 -9.44
CA CYS A 189 -4.02 0.01 -8.66
C CYS A 189 -4.47 1.15 -7.73
N ASP A 190 -5.49 1.92 -8.14
CA ASP A 190 -6.04 3.03 -7.35
C ASP A 190 -6.85 2.55 -6.14
N ALA A 191 -7.11 1.23 -6.04
CA ALA A 191 -7.68 0.62 -4.84
C ALA A 191 -6.76 0.85 -3.62
N CYS A 192 -5.46 0.72 -3.84
CA CYS A 192 -4.45 0.72 -2.78
C CYS A 192 -3.59 1.98 -2.75
N HIS A 193 -3.59 2.75 -3.85
CA HIS A 193 -2.73 3.91 -4.04
C HIS A 193 -3.54 5.10 -4.55
N ASN A 194 -3.28 6.30 -4.04
CA ASN A 194 -3.77 7.53 -4.68
C ASN A 194 -2.65 8.06 -5.59
N PRO A 195 -2.73 7.94 -6.92
CA PRO A 195 -1.65 8.39 -7.81
C PRO A 195 -1.36 9.90 -7.72
N HIS A 196 -2.30 10.70 -7.20
CA HIS A 196 -2.10 12.13 -6.97
C HIS A 196 -1.49 12.46 -5.60
N ALA A 197 -1.41 11.52 -4.66
CA ALA A 197 -0.86 11.79 -3.33
C ALA A 197 0.28 10.84 -2.94
N ALA A 198 0.30 9.61 -3.47
CA ALA A 198 1.19 8.53 -3.07
C ALA A 198 2.65 8.99 -3.09
N GLN A 199 3.33 8.75 -1.98
CA GLN A 199 4.74 9.10 -1.83
C GLN A 199 5.61 7.87 -2.05
N GLY A 200 6.83 8.08 -2.56
CA GLY A 200 7.83 7.02 -2.62
C GLY A 200 8.25 6.64 -1.20
N ASP A 201 8.49 5.36 -0.95
CA ASP A 201 8.98 4.90 0.36
C ASP A 201 10.22 4.00 0.18
N PRO A 202 11.44 4.58 0.09
CA PRO A 202 11.79 5.94 0.53
C PRO A 202 11.52 7.07 -0.49
N VAL A 203 11.27 8.28 0.02
CA VAL A 203 10.93 9.47 -0.80
C VAL A 203 12.07 9.83 -1.72
N GLY A 204 11.77 9.97 -3.01
CA GLY A 204 12.74 10.35 -4.04
C GLY A 204 13.89 9.35 -4.26
N SER A 205 13.79 8.14 -3.71
CA SER A 205 14.84 7.11 -3.75
C SER A 205 14.27 5.75 -4.17
N PRO A 206 13.73 5.63 -5.39
CA PRO A 206 13.02 4.44 -5.84
C PRO A 206 13.91 3.19 -5.91
N ASN A 207 15.24 3.25 -5.77
CA ASN A 207 16.09 2.05 -5.87
C ASN A 207 16.79 1.70 -4.54
N SER A 208 16.33 2.29 -3.44
CA SER A 208 16.94 2.14 -2.13
C SER A 208 16.04 1.44 -1.13
N ALA A 209 16.63 0.74 -0.18
CA ALA A 209 15.92 0.30 1.00
C ALA A 209 15.57 1.52 1.89
N LYS A 210 14.51 1.41 2.68
CA LYS A 210 14.05 2.47 3.58
C LYS A 210 15.13 2.77 4.61
N SER A 211 15.25 4.04 4.97
CA SER A 211 16.12 4.54 6.03
C SER A 211 15.36 5.51 6.92
N SER A 212 15.79 5.62 8.18
CA SER A 212 15.27 6.62 9.10
C SER A 212 15.31 8.02 8.47
N GLY A 213 14.18 8.74 8.55
CA GLY A 213 14.04 10.09 8.00
C GLY A 213 13.79 10.19 6.48
N ALA A 214 13.81 9.09 5.72
CA ALA A 214 13.52 9.08 4.28
C ALA A 214 12.15 8.44 3.95
N ARG A 215 11.26 8.37 4.94
CA ARG A 215 9.98 7.66 4.84
C ARG A 215 8.95 8.43 4.05
N GLY A 216 8.21 7.70 3.21
CA GLY A 216 6.98 8.19 2.59
C GLY A 216 5.83 7.23 2.86
N TRP A 217 4.65 7.63 2.41
CA TRP A 217 3.40 6.90 2.60
C TRP A 217 2.82 6.53 1.23
N PRO A 218 2.98 5.27 0.79
CA PRO A 218 2.61 4.89 -0.57
C PRO A 218 1.14 4.47 -0.68
N VAL A 219 0.48 4.14 0.43
CA VAL A 219 -0.85 3.53 0.43
C VAL A 219 -1.95 4.51 0.82
N SER A 220 -3.16 4.21 0.40
CA SER A 220 -4.41 4.86 0.75
C SER A 220 -5.47 3.78 0.99
N ARG A 221 -6.40 4.01 1.91
CA ARG A 221 -7.42 3.00 2.25
C ARG A 221 -8.50 2.90 1.17
N PRO A 222 -8.76 1.70 0.59
CA PRO A 222 -9.80 1.52 -0.43
C PRO A 222 -11.17 2.01 0.04
N SER A 223 -11.52 1.78 1.30
CA SER A 223 -12.83 2.14 1.86
C SER A 223 -13.04 3.64 2.06
N LEU A 224 -11.97 4.44 2.01
CA LEU A 224 -12.00 5.89 2.23
C LEU A 224 -11.87 6.69 0.92
N HIS A 225 -11.88 5.99 -0.22
CA HIS A 225 -11.78 6.61 -1.53
C HIS A 225 -12.91 7.62 -1.80
N SER A 226 -12.57 8.73 -2.46
CA SER A 226 -13.48 9.82 -2.79
C SER A 226 -13.22 10.31 -4.22
N LYS A 227 -14.22 10.95 -4.83
CA LYS A 227 -14.05 11.59 -6.16
C LYS A 227 -13.17 12.83 -6.12
N ASP A 228 -12.96 13.42 -4.94
CA ASP A 228 -11.98 14.49 -4.77
C ASP A 228 -10.63 13.87 -4.42
N ASN A 229 -9.72 13.84 -5.40
CA ASN A 229 -8.38 13.27 -5.27
C ASN A 229 -7.50 13.92 -4.19
N ASN A 230 -7.89 15.09 -3.67
CA ASN A 230 -7.23 15.72 -2.54
C ASN A 230 -7.88 15.39 -1.19
N ALA A 231 -9.08 14.80 -1.19
CA ALA A 231 -9.85 14.52 0.02
C ALA A 231 -9.65 13.10 0.57
N TRP A 232 -9.27 12.13 -0.27
CA TRP A 232 -8.92 10.79 0.21
C TRP A 232 -7.40 10.65 0.28
N GLY A 233 -6.90 10.80 1.51
CA GLY A 233 -5.48 10.96 1.81
C GLY A 233 -4.67 9.67 1.79
N LEU A 234 -3.40 9.84 2.15
CA LEU A 234 -2.49 8.73 2.41
C LEU A 234 -2.87 8.06 3.72
N TRP A 235 -2.51 6.79 3.86
CA TRP A 235 -2.68 6.03 5.09
C TRP A 235 -1.32 5.75 5.72
N GLY A 236 -1.23 6.07 7.00
CA GLY A 236 0.01 6.02 7.74
C GLY A 236 0.75 7.35 7.74
N ASP A 237 0.24 8.43 7.16
CA ASP A 237 0.89 9.74 7.23
C ASP A 237 0.48 10.53 8.49
N SER A 238 -0.68 10.23 9.04
CA SER A 238 -1.31 11.00 10.11
C SER A 238 -1.25 10.29 11.47
N SER A 239 -1.66 11.00 12.52
CA SER A 239 -1.84 10.42 13.86
C SER A 239 -3.03 9.46 13.85
N GLY A 240 -2.90 8.31 14.49
CA GLY A 240 -3.97 7.29 14.52
C GLY A 240 -3.87 6.24 13.41
N GLU A 241 -2.83 6.32 12.57
CA GLU A 241 -2.67 5.47 11.38
C GLU A 241 -1.38 4.64 11.41
N LYS A 242 -0.69 4.61 12.56
CA LYS A 242 0.54 3.83 12.76
C LYS A 242 0.21 2.50 13.44
N MET A 243 1.08 1.50 13.28
CA MET A 243 0.93 0.24 14.03
C MET A 243 0.93 0.44 15.54
N SER A 244 1.65 1.45 16.05
CA SER A 244 1.56 1.83 17.47
C SER A 244 0.16 2.29 17.89
N ASP A 245 -0.56 2.98 16.99
CA ASP A 245 -1.93 3.43 17.23
C ASP A 245 -2.91 2.25 17.17
N TYR A 246 -2.71 1.35 16.20
CA TYR A 246 -3.51 0.13 16.05
C TYR A 246 -3.43 -0.79 17.27
N ALA A 247 -2.21 -1.00 17.79
CA ALA A 247 -1.95 -1.85 18.94
C ALA A 247 -2.72 -1.38 20.19
N GLY A 248 -2.75 -0.06 20.42
CA GLY A 248 -3.51 0.56 21.49
C GLY A 248 -3.03 0.12 22.88
N VAL A 249 -3.84 -0.69 23.57
CA VAL A 249 -3.48 -1.25 24.90
C VAL A 249 -2.55 -2.47 24.79
N LEU A 250 -2.54 -3.13 23.63
CA LEU A 250 -1.54 -4.13 23.28
C LEU A 250 -0.27 -3.42 22.79
N LEU A 251 0.75 -4.21 22.46
CA LEU A 251 2.01 -3.70 21.97
C LEU A 251 2.27 -4.19 20.54
N TYR A 252 2.96 -3.39 19.76
CA TYR A 252 3.57 -3.85 18.52
C TYR A 252 5.09 -3.92 18.74
N GLN A 253 5.72 -4.95 18.19
CA GLN A 253 7.16 -5.11 18.18
C GLN A 253 7.61 -5.35 16.74
N ALA A 254 8.37 -4.40 16.19
CA ALA A 254 8.94 -4.53 14.86
C ALA A 254 9.89 -5.73 14.81
N PRO A 255 9.86 -6.52 13.74
CA PRO A 255 10.86 -7.56 13.51
C PRO A 255 12.24 -6.94 13.30
N TYR A 256 13.28 -7.74 13.51
CA TYR A 256 14.62 -7.32 13.13
C TYR A 256 14.74 -7.17 11.62
N ARG A 257 15.51 -6.18 11.21
CA ARG A 257 15.93 -6.02 9.83
C ARG A 257 16.91 -7.13 9.43
N TYR A 258 16.96 -7.47 8.14
CA TYR A 258 17.87 -8.47 7.58
C TYR A 258 19.31 -8.31 8.11
N ASN A 259 19.87 -9.43 8.60
CA ASN A 259 21.23 -9.51 9.13
C ASN A 259 21.53 -8.51 10.27
N SER A 260 20.52 -8.21 11.09
CA SER A 260 20.62 -7.35 12.27
C SER A 260 19.97 -7.99 13.48
N THR A 261 20.45 -7.61 14.66
CA THR A 261 19.81 -7.90 15.95
C THR A 261 19.67 -6.64 16.80
N THR A 262 19.91 -5.46 16.21
CA THR A 262 19.94 -4.17 16.92
C THR A 262 19.18 -3.07 16.17
N THR A 263 18.79 -3.33 14.92
CA THR A 263 17.97 -2.44 14.10
C THR A 263 16.76 -3.18 13.57
N TYR A 264 15.68 -2.43 13.39
CA TYR A 264 14.34 -2.97 13.19
C TYR A 264 13.74 -2.48 11.89
N GLU A 265 12.76 -3.22 11.42
CA GLU A 265 11.89 -2.78 10.35
C GLU A 265 11.01 -1.59 10.75
N PRO A 266 10.54 -0.80 9.77
CA PRO A 266 10.83 -0.91 8.34
C PRO A 266 12.07 -0.13 7.89
N ASP A 267 12.71 0.66 8.75
CA ASP A 267 13.67 1.69 8.30
C ASP A 267 15.09 1.53 8.83
N GLY A 268 15.37 0.42 9.52
CA GLY A 268 16.67 0.13 10.13
C GLY A 268 17.02 1.05 11.29
N SER A 269 16.04 1.76 11.87
CA SER A 269 16.23 2.48 13.12
C SER A 269 16.14 1.55 14.32
N THR A 270 16.29 2.11 15.52
CA THR A 270 16.06 1.42 16.80
C THR A 270 14.60 1.46 17.24
N THR A 271 13.70 1.99 16.40
CA THR A 271 12.26 2.10 16.69
C THR A 271 11.61 0.73 16.62
N GLN A 272 10.95 0.32 17.70
CA GLN A 272 10.39 -1.02 17.85
C GLN A 272 8.87 -1.04 17.93
N ASN A 273 8.28 0.05 18.43
CA ASN A 273 6.86 0.10 18.77
C ASN A 273 5.92 0.34 17.57
N GLY A 274 6.46 0.43 16.35
CA GLY A 274 5.66 0.62 15.14
C GLY A 274 5.16 2.05 14.93
N SER A 275 5.66 3.04 15.69
CA SER A 275 5.35 4.46 15.47
C SER A 275 5.86 4.99 14.13
N ASN A 276 6.79 4.28 13.50
CA ASN A 276 7.28 4.52 12.15
C ASN A 276 6.67 3.55 11.11
N LEU A 277 5.69 2.72 11.44
CA LEU A 277 5.10 1.77 10.51
C LEU A 277 3.62 2.11 10.28
N THR A 278 3.20 2.17 9.01
CA THR A 278 1.77 2.28 8.65
C THR A 278 0.98 1.14 9.28
N ASP A 279 -0.21 1.43 9.78
CA ASP A 279 -1.17 0.42 10.20
C ASP A 279 -1.66 -0.40 8.99
N TYR A 280 -0.86 -1.38 8.60
CA TYR A 280 -1.17 -2.29 7.51
C TYR A 280 -2.31 -3.25 7.84
N VAL A 281 -2.63 -3.44 9.13
CA VAL A 281 -3.77 -4.27 9.53
C VAL A 281 -5.07 -3.61 9.13
N THR A 282 -5.29 -2.35 9.52
CA THR A 282 -6.50 -1.62 9.15
C THR A 282 -6.61 -1.43 7.64
N PHE A 283 -5.48 -1.19 6.96
CA PHE A 283 -5.45 -1.11 5.49
C PHE A 283 -5.88 -2.43 4.83
N CYS A 284 -5.27 -3.56 5.20
CA CYS A 284 -5.62 -4.86 4.63
C CYS A 284 -7.05 -5.28 4.99
N ALA A 285 -7.53 -4.93 6.19
CA ALA A 285 -8.85 -5.31 6.70
C ALA A 285 -10.02 -4.62 5.98
N ASP A 286 -9.78 -3.56 5.21
CA ASP A 286 -10.81 -3.01 4.30
C ASP A 286 -11.34 -4.12 3.37
N CYS A 287 -10.42 -4.91 2.80
CA CYS A 287 -10.72 -6.02 1.91
C CYS A 287 -10.77 -7.37 2.64
N HIS A 288 -9.78 -7.68 3.47
CA HIS A 288 -9.66 -8.97 4.14
C HIS A 288 -10.29 -8.91 5.54
N ASN A 289 -11.58 -9.21 5.62
CA ASN A 289 -12.30 -9.25 6.89
C ASN A 289 -13.30 -10.40 6.94
N THR A 290 -14.05 -10.49 8.04
CA THR A 290 -15.02 -11.55 8.33
C THR A 290 -16.24 -11.56 7.41
N THR A 291 -16.48 -10.49 6.66
CA THR A 291 -17.71 -10.31 5.88
C THR A 291 -17.48 -10.38 4.37
N ASN A 292 -16.26 -10.09 3.92
CA ASN A 292 -15.95 -10.03 2.50
C ASN A 292 -15.71 -11.44 1.94
N THR A 293 -16.60 -11.91 1.07
CA THR A 293 -16.32 -13.09 0.24
C THR A 293 -15.58 -12.64 -1.01
N ILE A 294 -14.31 -13.00 -1.11
CA ILE A 294 -13.44 -12.65 -2.25
C ILE A 294 -13.14 -13.92 -3.02
N TYR A 295 -13.53 -13.97 -4.29
CA TYR A 295 -13.12 -15.05 -5.19
C TYR A 295 -11.76 -14.70 -5.79
N SER A 296 -10.81 -15.63 -5.71
CA SER A 296 -9.53 -15.51 -6.41
C SER A 296 -9.60 -16.35 -7.69
N THR A 297 -9.51 -15.68 -8.83
CA THR A 297 -9.43 -16.35 -10.13
C THR A 297 -8.13 -17.15 -10.25
N THR A 298 -7.02 -16.61 -9.74
CA THR A 298 -5.71 -17.30 -9.72
C THR A 298 -5.77 -18.62 -8.96
N LEU A 299 -6.47 -18.68 -7.81
CA LEU A 299 -6.56 -19.88 -6.98
C LEU A 299 -7.79 -20.74 -7.29
N GLY A 300 -8.71 -20.26 -8.14
CA GLY A 300 -9.95 -20.96 -8.49
C GLY A 300 -10.90 -21.20 -7.31
N ARG A 301 -10.84 -20.35 -6.27
CA ARG A 301 -11.60 -20.53 -5.02
C ARG A 301 -11.82 -19.21 -4.28
N ASN A 302 -12.75 -19.23 -3.34
CA ASN A 302 -12.87 -18.13 -2.38
C ASN A 302 -11.65 -18.11 -1.43
N LEU A 303 -11.16 -16.90 -1.16
CA LEU A 303 -10.18 -16.65 -0.12
C LEU A 303 -10.82 -16.86 1.26
N ARG A 304 -9.99 -17.23 2.24
CA ARG A 304 -10.44 -17.33 3.63
C ARG A 304 -10.65 -15.92 4.18
N THR A 305 -11.74 -15.73 4.91
CA THR A 305 -11.98 -14.52 5.70
C THR A 305 -11.05 -14.50 6.91
N ILE A 306 -10.79 -13.31 7.44
CA ILE A 306 -9.99 -13.11 8.65
C ILE A 306 -10.71 -12.16 9.63
N ASP A 307 -10.62 -12.45 10.92
CA ASP A 307 -10.89 -11.58 12.07
C ASP A 307 -9.58 -11.34 12.84
N TRP A 308 -8.83 -10.32 12.42
CA TRP A 308 -7.58 -9.98 13.12
C TRP A 308 -7.79 -9.58 14.58
N ASN A 309 -9.01 -9.28 15.02
CA ASN A 309 -9.26 -9.05 16.46
C ASN A 309 -9.28 -10.35 17.26
N ALA A 310 -9.46 -11.50 16.61
CA ALA A 310 -9.54 -12.81 17.24
C ALA A 310 -8.34 -13.73 16.93
N ALA A 311 -7.52 -13.39 15.92
CA ALA A 311 -6.26 -14.07 15.64
C ALA A 311 -5.25 -13.87 16.79
N LYS A 312 -4.48 -14.90 17.15
CA LYS A 312 -3.40 -14.85 18.16
C LYS A 312 -2.24 -13.95 17.76
N HIS A 313 -1.89 -13.89 16.47
CA HIS A 313 -0.95 -12.86 15.97
C HIS A 313 -1.61 -11.48 15.81
N GLY A 314 -2.93 -11.43 15.96
CA GLY A 314 -3.75 -10.22 15.99
C GLY A 314 -3.98 -9.70 17.41
N LYS A 315 -5.24 -9.38 17.74
CA LYS A 315 -5.64 -8.95 19.11
C LYS A 315 -6.22 -10.09 19.96
N GLY A 316 -6.25 -11.30 19.43
CA GLY A 316 -6.70 -12.49 20.15
C GLY A 316 -5.74 -12.84 21.28
N ALA A 317 -6.27 -13.45 22.34
CA ALA A 317 -5.45 -13.86 23.47
C ALA A 317 -4.46 -14.97 23.04
N ALA A 318 -3.17 -14.70 23.17
CA ALA A 318 -2.16 -15.74 23.13
C ALA A 318 -2.11 -16.44 24.49
N VAL A 319 -2.07 -17.78 24.48
CA VAL A 319 -1.78 -18.53 25.71
C VAL A 319 -0.33 -18.23 26.09
N LEU A 320 -0.11 -17.85 27.35
CA LEU A 320 1.22 -17.65 27.92
C LEU A 320 1.92 -19.01 28.08
N ASP A 321 2.18 -19.68 26.98
CA ASP A 321 3.18 -20.73 26.98
C ASP A 321 4.55 -20.04 27.04
N SER A 322 5.40 -20.58 27.90
CA SER A 322 6.54 -19.88 28.49
C SER A 322 7.33 -18.94 27.56
N ALA A 323 7.76 -17.77 28.07
CA ALA A 323 8.61 -16.83 27.33
C ALA A 323 9.92 -17.43 26.79
N SER A 324 10.26 -18.66 27.21
CA SER A 324 11.34 -19.44 26.65
C SER A 324 11.12 -19.88 25.20
N ASP A 325 9.91 -19.87 24.65
CA ASP A 325 9.60 -20.47 23.33
C ASP A 325 9.52 -19.49 22.16
N ILE A 326 9.84 -18.21 22.40
CA ILE A 326 9.87 -17.16 21.37
C ILE A 326 11.28 -16.58 21.25
N PHE A 327 11.70 -16.21 20.04
CA PHE A 327 12.96 -15.55 19.73
C PHE A 327 12.84 -14.02 19.84
N SER A 328 13.97 -13.37 20.11
CA SER A 328 14.07 -11.93 19.98
C SER A 328 13.65 -11.46 18.58
N PRO A 329 13.03 -10.27 18.47
CA PRO A 329 12.87 -9.27 19.52
C PRO A 329 11.64 -9.44 20.42
N TYR A 330 10.85 -10.49 20.22
CA TYR A 330 9.59 -10.74 20.93
C TYR A 330 9.77 -11.47 22.27
N GLN A 331 11.02 -11.75 22.66
CA GLN A 331 11.36 -12.46 23.89
C GLN A 331 11.59 -11.46 25.05
N ASP A 332 10.52 -10.88 25.60
CA ASP A 332 10.61 -9.96 26.74
C ASP A 332 9.45 -10.12 27.76
N ALA A 333 9.31 -9.17 28.68
CA ALA A 333 8.28 -9.16 29.72
C ALA A 333 6.84 -8.92 29.19
N GLN A 334 6.68 -8.64 27.90
CA GLN A 334 5.43 -8.34 27.19
C GLN A 334 4.92 -9.52 26.36
N LEU A 335 5.51 -10.71 26.51
CA LEU A 335 5.07 -11.93 25.85
C LEU A 335 3.55 -12.11 25.94
N GLY A 336 2.92 -12.43 24.81
CA GLY A 336 1.48 -12.62 24.70
C GLY A 336 0.66 -11.34 24.57
N ASN A 337 1.28 -10.15 24.67
CA ASN A 337 0.62 -8.86 24.46
C ASN A 337 0.95 -8.22 23.11
N TYR A 338 1.65 -8.95 22.23
CA TYR A 338 2.04 -8.43 20.92
C TYR A 338 0.98 -8.66 19.87
N VAL A 339 0.72 -7.62 19.07
CA VAL A 339 0.05 -7.72 17.79
C VAL A 339 1.06 -7.55 16.66
N MET A 340 0.89 -8.31 15.57
CA MET A 340 1.71 -8.23 14.38
C MET A 340 1.03 -7.41 13.28
N ALA A 341 1.84 -6.81 12.41
CA ALA A 341 1.39 -6.22 11.17
C ALA A 341 1.28 -7.33 10.10
N CYS A 342 0.36 -7.18 9.14
CA CYS A 342 0.27 -8.13 8.02
C CYS A 342 1.60 -8.22 7.25
N THR A 343 2.32 -7.10 7.12
CA THR A 343 3.61 -7.02 6.43
C THR A 343 4.78 -7.63 7.19
N ASP A 344 4.60 -8.09 8.43
CA ASP A 344 5.66 -8.80 9.14
C ASP A 344 5.95 -10.17 8.50
N CYS A 345 4.92 -10.77 7.88
CA CYS A 345 5.03 -12.07 7.20
C CYS A 345 4.71 -11.99 5.70
N HIS A 346 3.90 -11.02 5.26
CA HIS A 346 3.37 -10.96 3.90
C HIS A 346 3.97 -9.82 3.05
N GLU A 347 4.32 -10.13 1.81
CA GLU A 347 4.55 -9.17 0.74
C GLU A 347 3.21 -8.57 0.28
N PRO A 348 3.11 -7.25 0.10
CA PRO A 348 1.91 -6.65 -0.49
C PRO A 348 1.64 -7.09 -1.93
N HIS A 349 2.68 -7.42 -2.68
CA HIS A 349 2.64 -7.89 -4.07
C HIS A 349 3.95 -8.58 -4.46
N GLY A 350 3.93 -9.38 -5.53
CA GLY A 350 5.16 -9.96 -6.11
C GLY A 350 5.80 -11.07 -5.30
N SER A 351 5.02 -11.81 -4.50
CA SER A 351 5.54 -12.97 -3.80
C SER A 351 5.61 -14.18 -4.74
N SER A 352 6.67 -14.97 -4.60
CA SER A 352 6.87 -16.22 -5.31
C SER A 352 5.96 -17.36 -4.81
N ASN A 353 5.10 -17.11 -3.81
CA ASN A 353 4.10 -18.05 -3.33
C ASN A 353 2.70 -17.45 -3.21
N VAL A 354 1.71 -18.34 -3.27
CA VAL A 354 0.27 -18.07 -3.14
C VAL A 354 -0.20 -17.45 -1.82
N PHE A 355 0.60 -17.52 -0.76
CA PHE A 355 0.27 -16.96 0.55
C PHE A 355 0.88 -15.57 0.74
N PHE A 356 1.52 -15.03 -0.30
CA PHE A 356 2.24 -13.78 -0.23
C PHE A 356 3.37 -13.78 0.81
N ILE A 357 3.94 -14.91 1.21
CA ILE A 357 4.98 -14.91 2.25
C ILE A 357 6.24 -14.18 1.73
N ARG A 358 6.83 -13.36 2.60
CA ARG A 358 8.08 -12.63 2.41
C ARG A 358 9.27 -13.54 2.18
N GLY A 359 10.25 -13.09 1.41
CA GLY A 359 11.54 -13.78 1.23
C GLY A 359 12.46 -13.69 2.47
N GLU A 360 12.21 -12.69 3.33
CA GLU A 360 12.93 -12.44 4.58
C GLU A 360 11.94 -12.13 5.70
N VAL A 361 12.14 -12.74 6.87
CA VAL A 361 11.36 -12.50 8.09
C VAL A 361 12.30 -12.52 9.30
N ASN A 362 12.21 -11.48 10.13
CA ASN A 362 12.90 -11.34 11.41
C ASN A 362 14.42 -11.64 11.32
N SER A 363 15.15 -10.82 10.55
CA SER A 363 16.59 -10.90 10.25
C SER A 363 17.05 -12.06 9.37
N SER A 364 16.16 -13.01 9.08
CA SER A 364 16.53 -14.34 8.61
C SER A 364 16.02 -14.65 7.21
N VAL A 365 16.91 -15.25 6.42
CA VAL A 365 16.67 -15.72 5.06
C VAL A 365 17.23 -17.14 4.89
N PRO A 366 16.83 -17.87 3.83
CA PRO A 366 15.67 -17.62 2.98
C PRO A 366 14.39 -18.13 3.64
N VAL A 367 13.27 -17.48 3.37
CA VAL A 367 11.97 -18.11 3.53
C VAL A 367 11.67 -18.90 2.26
N THR A 368 11.39 -20.19 2.41
CA THR A 368 11.26 -21.13 1.28
C THR A 368 9.83 -21.55 1.01
N VAL A 369 8.83 -20.83 1.53
CA VAL A 369 7.42 -21.13 1.24
C VAL A 369 7.18 -20.88 -0.25
N ILE A 370 6.91 -21.93 -1.02
CA ILE A 370 6.81 -21.84 -2.50
C ILE A 370 5.49 -22.37 -3.09
N THR A 371 4.58 -23.01 -2.35
CA THR A 371 3.28 -23.48 -2.91
C THR A 371 2.11 -23.49 -1.90
N GLU A 372 0.86 -23.62 -2.41
CA GLU A 372 -0.34 -23.86 -1.58
C GLU A 372 -0.23 -25.13 -0.74
N ALA A 373 0.55 -26.09 -1.22
CA ALA A 373 0.50 -27.46 -0.75
C ALA A 373 1.40 -27.71 0.46
N GLY A 374 2.29 -26.80 0.85
CA GLY A 374 3.23 -27.13 1.93
C GLY A 374 4.06 -28.37 1.59
N THR A 375 4.09 -28.80 0.32
CA THR A 375 4.62 -30.11 -0.13
C THR A 375 6.11 -30.05 -0.47
N ASN A 376 6.75 -28.91 -0.26
CA ASN A 376 8.12 -28.71 -0.69
C ASN A 376 9.10 -28.93 0.43
N ASN A 377 10.31 -29.29 0.02
CA ASN A 377 11.41 -29.44 0.94
C ASN A 377 11.80 -28.07 1.52
N GLY A 378 11.91 -27.97 2.84
CA GLY A 378 12.52 -26.78 3.46
C GLY A 378 14.04 -26.72 3.21
N PRO A 379 14.73 -25.73 3.78
CA PRO A 379 16.17 -25.50 3.57
C PRO A 379 17.08 -26.72 3.83
N THR A 380 16.64 -27.66 4.68
CA THR A 380 17.38 -28.90 4.99
C THR A 380 17.11 -30.07 4.03
N GLY A 381 16.29 -29.86 2.99
CA GLY A 381 15.89 -30.93 2.06
C GLY A 381 14.79 -31.84 2.61
N ARG A 382 14.30 -31.58 3.83
CA ARG A 382 13.20 -32.34 4.44
C ARG A 382 11.86 -31.88 3.88
N CYS A 383 11.05 -32.84 3.44
CA CYS A 383 9.70 -32.56 2.94
C CYS A 383 8.86 -31.82 3.97
N ASN A 384 8.16 -30.79 3.51
CA ASN A 384 7.02 -30.12 4.15
C ASN A 384 7.38 -29.31 5.39
N SER A 385 8.65 -28.96 5.54
CA SER A 385 9.13 -28.11 6.62
C SER A 385 9.10 -26.61 6.28
N GLU A 386 8.71 -26.20 5.07
CA GLU A 386 8.76 -24.77 4.66
C GLU A 386 8.01 -23.84 5.63
N TRP A 387 6.87 -24.26 6.15
CA TRP A 387 6.11 -23.53 7.17
C TRP A 387 6.75 -23.55 8.56
N THR A 388 7.31 -24.68 8.98
CA THR A 388 7.99 -24.75 10.29
C THR A 388 9.23 -23.86 10.31
N TYR A 389 9.92 -23.71 9.17
CA TYR A 389 11.02 -22.76 9.02
C TYR A 389 10.56 -21.29 9.02
N LEU A 390 9.39 -20.98 8.47
CA LEU A 390 8.81 -19.64 8.59
C LEU A 390 8.46 -19.32 10.05
N CYS A 391 7.66 -20.17 10.69
CA CYS A 391 7.26 -19.98 12.09
C CYS A 391 8.47 -19.97 13.03
N GLY A 392 9.47 -20.80 12.70
CA GLY A 392 10.74 -20.89 13.39
C GLY A 392 11.57 -19.60 13.42
N LYS A 393 11.25 -18.61 12.57
CA LYS A 393 11.89 -17.28 12.64
C LYS A 393 11.55 -16.53 13.92
N CYS A 394 10.44 -16.90 14.56
CA CYS A 394 9.97 -16.29 15.79
C CYS A 394 9.75 -17.30 16.93
N HIS A 395 9.48 -18.57 16.62
CA HIS A 395 9.16 -19.60 17.63
C HIS A 395 10.28 -20.66 17.74
N LYS A 396 10.70 -20.98 18.96
CA LYS A 396 11.66 -22.07 19.24
C LYS A 396 10.98 -23.43 19.09
N GLY A 397 11.81 -24.46 18.88
CA GLY A 397 11.35 -25.83 18.67
C GLY A 397 10.87 -26.15 17.24
N LEU A 398 10.83 -25.15 16.35
CA LEU A 398 10.41 -25.32 14.95
C LEU A 398 11.55 -25.27 13.94
N GLU A 399 12.72 -24.76 14.32
CA GLU A 399 13.91 -24.76 13.46
C GLU A 399 14.84 -25.92 13.81
N SER A 400 15.09 -26.78 12.82
CA SER A 400 16.32 -27.56 12.60
C SER A 400 16.44 -29.03 13.04
N SER A 401 15.49 -29.69 13.72
CA SER A 401 15.58 -31.17 13.85
C SER A 401 14.30 -31.92 14.19
N ASP A 402 13.37 -31.30 14.92
CA ASP A 402 12.16 -32.00 15.32
C ASP A 402 11.15 -32.04 14.17
N GLY A 403 10.73 -33.25 13.79
CA GLY A 403 9.69 -33.41 12.79
C GLY A 403 8.40 -32.79 13.29
N HIS A 404 7.73 -32.01 12.43
CA HIS A 404 6.32 -31.63 12.53
C HIS A 404 5.79 -31.60 13.97
N VAL A 405 6.35 -30.73 14.82
CA VAL A 405 5.99 -30.69 16.24
C VAL A 405 4.69 -29.91 16.35
N HIS A 406 3.60 -30.64 16.52
CA HIS A 406 2.39 -30.04 17.10
C HIS A 406 2.68 -29.65 18.55
N PRO A 407 1.99 -28.64 19.11
CA PRO A 407 2.04 -28.37 20.53
C PRO A 407 1.89 -29.68 21.31
N SER A 408 2.62 -29.82 22.42
CA SER A 408 2.68 -31.04 23.26
C SER A 408 1.32 -31.56 23.72
N PHE A 409 0.27 -30.75 23.58
CA PHE A 409 -1.12 -31.08 23.85
C PHE A 409 -1.91 -31.12 22.54
N ILE A 410 -2.05 -32.31 21.96
CA ILE A 410 -3.19 -32.64 21.10
C ILE A 410 -4.26 -33.22 22.04
N PRO A 411 -5.46 -32.63 22.15
CA PRO A 411 -6.52 -33.21 22.95
C PRO A 411 -6.69 -34.70 22.59
N PRO A 412 -6.84 -35.63 23.54
CA PRO A 412 -6.81 -37.09 23.30
C PRO A 412 -7.89 -37.66 22.35
N ASP A 413 -8.66 -36.81 21.67
CA ASP A 413 -9.96 -37.07 21.08
C ASP A 413 -10.08 -36.46 19.67
N THR A 414 -9.08 -35.73 19.18
CA THR A 414 -9.16 -35.04 17.88
C THR A 414 -8.75 -35.97 16.75
N GLU A 415 -9.72 -36.74 16.24
CA GLU A 415 -9.62 -37.54 15.01
C GLU A 415 -9.00 -36.79 13.81
N GLY A 416 -9.01 -35.44 13.84
CA GLY A 416 -8.40 -34.56 12.84
C GLY A 416 -6.86 -34.54 12.82
N CYS A 417 -6.17 -34.74 13.95
CA CYS A 417 -4.70 -34.63 14.04
C CYS A 417 -3.99 -35.98 14.13
N SER A 418 -4.52 -37.02 13.46
CA SER A 418 -3.84 -38.31 13.39
C SER A 418 -2.72 -38.31 12.33
N ASP A 419 -1.70 -39.14 12.53
CA ASP A 419 -0.64 -39.39 11.54
C ASP A 419 -1.25 -39.75 10.17
N ALA A 420 -2.32 -40.55 10.14
CA ALA A 420 -3.02 -40.92 8.90
C ALA A 420 -3.87 -39.79 8.28
N SER A 421 -4.25 -38.77 9.05
CA SER A 421 -4.99 -37.59 8.56
C SER A 421 -4.03 -36.56 7.95
N CYS A 422 -2.79 -36.53 8.43
CA CYS A 422 -1.76 -35.60 7.97
C CYS A 422 -0.79 -36.22 6.96
N HIS A 423 -0.58 -37.54 6.99
CA HIS A 423 0.30 -38.30 6.10
C HIS A 423 -0.55 -39.15 5.16
N SER A 424 -0.36 -38.98 3.86
CA SER A 424 -0.87 -39.90 2.84
C SER A 424 0.31 -40.59 2.14
N GLY A 425 0.15 -41.87 1.78
CA GLY A 425 1.18 -42.63 1.06
C GLY A 425 2.25 -43.30 1.92
N ASP A 426 2.83 -44.37 1.35
CA ASP A 426 3.71 -45.34 2.04
C ASP A 426 5.11 -44.79 2.35
N ASP A 427 5.49 -43.67 1.74
CA ASP A 427 6.85 -43.09 1.84
C ASP A 427 6.96 -41.99 2.90
N GLY A 428 5.86 -41.62 3.57
CA GLY A 428 5.84 -40.61 4.62
C GLY A 428 6.10 -39.17 4.16
N CYS A 429 6.07 -38.90 2.84
CA CYS A 429 6.39 -37.59 2.24
C CYS A 429 5.20 -36.84 1.63
N ILE A 430 3.99 -37.41 1.58
CA ILE A 430 2.79 -36.67 1.12
C ILE A 430 2.06 -36.17 2.37
N TYR A 431 2.22 -34.89 2.68
CA TYR A 431 1.51 -34.29 3.81
C TYR A 431 0.39 -33.37 3.36
N THR A 432 -0.61 -33.22 4.22
CA THR A 432 -1.54 -32.10 4.12
C THR A 432 -0.79 -30.78 4.39
N SER A 433 -1.06 -29.76 3.58
CA SER A 433 -0.52 -28.41 3.76
C SER A 433 -0.79 -27.87 5.15
N CYS A 434 0.23 -27.28 5.79
CA CYS A 434 0.07 -26.58 7.06
C CYS A 434 -1.05 -25.54 6.96
N GLY A 435 -1.11 -24.78 5.85
CA GLY A 435 -2.14 -23.76 5.60
C GLY A 435 -3.57 -24.29 5.51
N THR A 436 -3.78 -25.61 5.40
CA THR A 436 -5.11 -26.22 5.50
C THR A 436 -5.66 -26.16 6.93
N CYS A 437 -4.78 -26.23 7.92
CA CYS A 437 -5.13 -26.35 9.34
C CYS A 437 -4.65 -25.15 10.18
N HIS A 438 -3.62 -24.44 9.70
CA HIS A 438 -2.88 -23.39 10.38
C HIS A 438 -3.01 -22.05 9.64
N TYR A 439 -4.24 -21.67 9.30
CA TYR A 439 -4.56 -20.32 8.85
C TYR A 439 -5.02 -19.46 10.05
N HIS A 440 -5.05 -18.14 9.87
CA HIS A 440 -5.47 -17.22 10.94
C HIS A 440 -6.84 -17.59 11.50
N GLU A 441 -6.94 -17.67 12.83
CA GLU A 441 -8.12 -18.06 13.60
C GLU A 441 -8.67 -19.47 13.35
N SER A 442 -7.92 -20.33 12.64
CA SER A 442 -8.29 -21.73 12.55
C SER A 442 -8.45 -22.32 13.95
N ASP A 443 -9.60 -22.91 14.23
CA ASP A 443 -9.95 -23.69 15.42
C ASP A 443 -10.39 -25.12 15.07
N THR A 444 -10.28 -25.47 13.79
CA THR A 444 -10.60 -26.80 13.27
C THR A 444 -9.44 -27.40 12.47
N VAL A 445 -9.35 -28.72 12.53
CA VAL A 445 -8.50 -29.53 11.66
C VAL A 445 -9.42 -30.48 10.91
N PHE A 446 -9.48 -30.34 9.58
CA PHE A 446 -10.43 -31.05 8.70
C PHE A 446 -11.90 -30.93 9.14
N GLY A 447 -12.30 -29.78 9.70
CA GLY A 447 -13.65 -29.55 10.20
C GLY A 447 -13.92 -30.10 11.60
N THR A 448 -12.94 -30.77 12.22
CA THR A 448 -13.01 -31.20 13.63
C THR A 448 -12.45 -30.09 14.52
N PRO A 449 -13.25 -29.52 15.44
CA PRO A 449 -12.75 -28.54 16.42
C PRO A 449 -11.69 -29.16 17.33
N TYR A 450 -10.59 -28.46 17.59
CA TYR A 450 -9.56 -28.93 18.52
C TYR A 450 -9.39 -28.00 19.75
N GLY A 451 -10.37 -27.10 19.98
CA GLY A 451 -10.60 -26.42 21.26
C GLY A 451 -10.06 -24.99 21.35
N GLU A 452 -8.83 -24.74 20.92
CA GLU A 452 -8.19 -23.40 20.99
C GLU A 452 -7.72 -22.93 19.62
N LYS A 453 -7.94 -21.68 19.21
CA LYS A 453 -7.42 -21.15 17.93
C LYS A 453 -5.90 -21.33 17.82
N LEU A 454 -5.36 -21.82 16.71
CA LEU A 454 -3.93 -22.16 16.59
C LEU A 454 -3.09 -20.90 16.34
N PHE A 455 -3.68 -19.89 15.66
CA PHE A 455 -3.01 -18.65 15.25
C PHE A 455 -3.94 -17.44 15.18
#